data_AF-A0A3B9K058-F1
#
_entry.id   AF-A0A3B9K058-F1
#
_cell.length_a   1.000
_cell.length_b   1.000
_cell.length_c   1.000
_cell.angle_alpha   90.00
_cell.angle_beta   90.00
_cell.angle_gamma   90.00
#
_symmetry.space_group_name_H-M   'P 1'
#
loop_
_entity.id
_entity.type
_entity.pdbx_description
1 polymer ?
#
loop_
_entity_poly.entity_id
_entity_poly.type
_entity_poly.pdbx_seq_one_letter_code
_entity_poly.pdbx_strand_id
1 'polypeptide(L)' 'PQVVETASEFREPHRVARYLEELAGTYHRFYDHCRVIPLSGDPVETVHRSRLWLNDACTQVLANGLGLLGVSAPERM' A
#
# COMPACT_ATOMS: atom_id res chain seq x y z
N PRO A 1 3.54 -9.83 11.36
CA PRO A 1 4.31 -9.58 10.11
C PRO A 1 5.79 -9.29 10.44
N GLN A 2 6.72 -9.76 9.60
CA GLN A 2 8.17 -9.82 9.91
C GLN A 2 8.80 -8.46 10.25
N VAL A 3 8.53 -7.40 9.47
CA VAL A 3 9.08 -6.04 9.74
C VAL A 3 8.62 -5.51 11.09
N VAL A 4 7.36 -5.73 11.46
CA VAL A 4 6.78 -5.26 12.74
C VAL A 4 7.39 -6.03 13.90
N GLU A 5 7.56 -7.35 13.76
CA GLU A 5 8.19 -8.21 14.77
C GLU A 5 9.63 -7.76 15.04
N THR A 6 10.42 -7.60 13.99
CA THR A 6 11.80 -7.13 14.12
C THR A 6 11.88 -5.69 14.66
N ALA A 7 11.00 -4.78 14.22
CA ALA A 7 10.95 -3.42 14.76
C ALA A 7 10.63 -3.41 16.26
N SER A 8 9.75 -4.30 16.72
CA SER A 8 9.40 -4.45 18.14
C SER A 8 10.55 -5.04 18.95
N GLU A 9 11.17 -6.13 18.46
CA GLU A 9 12.25 -6.84 19.16
C GLU A 9 13.45 -5.91 19.44
N PHE A 10 13.86 -5.15 18.42
CA PHE A 10 15.02 -4.25 18.51
C PHE A 10 14.66 -2.82 18.94
N ARG A 11 13.37 -2.52 19.13
CA ARG A 11 12.87 -1.16 19.46
C ARG A 11 13.24 -0.12 18.40
N GLU A 12 13.06 -0.49 17.15
CA GLU A 12 13.46 0.28 15.97
C GLU A 12 12.24 0.66 15.11
N PRO A 13 11.37 1.59 15.56
CA PRO A 13 10.13 1.95 14.86
C PRO A 13 10.37 2.52 13.45
N HIS A 14 11.56 3.09 13.21
CA HIS A 14 11.97 3.59 11.90
C HIS A 14 11.97 2.52 10.80
N ARG A 15 12.09 1.22 11.15
CA ARG A 15 11.98 0.12 10.17
C ARG A 15 10.59 0.05 9.56
N VAL A 16 9.54 0.32 10.34
CA VAL A 16 8.16 0.38 9.82
C VAL A 16 8.04 1.55 8.84
N ALA A 17 8.53 2.74 9.20
CA ALA A 17 8.50 3.90 8.32
C ALA A 17 9.21 3.65 6.98
N ARG A 18 10.42 3.07 7.01
CA ARG A 18 11.17 2.70 5.80
C ARG A 18 10.43 1.70 4.93
N TYR A 19 9.83 0.68 5.54
CA TYR A 19 9.02 -0.29 4.80
C TYR A 19 7.81 0.36 4.12
N LEU A 20 7.13 1.30 4.78
CA LEU A 20 6.00 2.01 4.19
C LEU A 20 6.44 2.91 3.03
N GLU A 21 7.59 3.56 3.13
CA GLU A 21 8.20 4.34 2.04
C GLU A 21 8.52 3.46 0.83
N GLU A 22 9.17 2.32 1.04
CA GLU A 22 9.50 1.35 -0.01
C GLU A 22 8.24 0.74 -0.66
N LEU A 23 7.24 0.42 0.15
CA LEU A 23 5.93 -0.06 -0.31
C LEU A 23 5.24 0.99 -1.17
N ALA A 24 5.16 2.24 -0.70
CA ALA A 24 4.54 3.34 -1.45
C ALA A 24 5.26 3.58 -2.79
N GLY A 25 6.60 3.57 -2.78
CA GLY A 25 7.39 3.71 -4.01
C GLY A 25 7.16 2.56 -5.00
N THR A 26 7.02 1.33 -4.50
CA THR A 26 6.72 0.15 -5.34
C THR A 26 5.29 0.21 -5.87
N TYR A 27 4.33 0.61 -5.03
CA TYR A 27 2.95 0.80 -5.42
C TYR A 27 2.80 1.89 -6.50
N HIS A 28 3.51 3.02 -6.38
CA HIS A 28 3.49 4.06 -7.41
C HIS A 28 3.98 3.55 -8.77
N ARG A 29 5.05 2.75 -8.81
CA ARG A 29 5.49 2.13 -10.06
C ARG A 29 4.44 1.18 -10.63
N PHE A 30 3.82 0.36 -9.78
CA PHE A 30 2.70 -0.49 -10.21
C PHE A 30 1.57 0.35 -10.80
N TYR A 31 1.11 1.39 -10.11
CA TYR A 31 0.00 2.21 -10.54
C TYR A 31 0.26 2.92 -11.88
N ASP A 32 1.50 3.35 -12.11
CA ASP A 32 1.95 3.97 -13.35
C ASP A 32 1.90 2.98 -14.55
N HIS A 33 2.37 1.75 -14.35
CA HIS A 33 2.48 0.75 -15.41
C HIS A 33 1.22 -0.10 -15.60
N CYS A 34 0.39 -0.22 -14.56
CA CYS A 34 -0.74 -1.13 -14.49
C CYS A 34 -2.02 -0.37 -14.14
N ARG A 35 -2.75 0.07 -15.16
CA ARG A 35 -4.03 0.74 -14.97
C ARG A 35 -5.04 -0.14 -14.21
N VAL A 36 -5.57 0.36 -13.11
CA VAL A 36 -6.56 -0.34 -12.28
C VAL A 36 -7.94 -0.36 -12.94
N ILE A 37 -8.32 0.75 -13.58
CA ILE A 37 -9.59 0.91 -14.29
C ILE A 37 -9.43 0.76 -15.81
N PRO A 38 -10.45 0.32 -16.56
CA PRO A 38 -10.39 0.30 -18.02
C PRO A 38 -10.27 1.72 -18.60
N LEU A 39 -9.81 1.82 -19.85
CA LEU A 39 -9.91 3.06 -20.61
C LEU A 39 -11.38 3.35 -20.94
N SER A 40 -11.67 4.62 -21.22
CA SER A 40 -13.02 5.04 -21.56
C SER A 40 -13.52 4.27 -22.79
N GLY A 41 -14.61 3.52 -22.61
CA GLY A 41 -15.23 2.70 -23.66
C GLY A 41 -14.87 1.22 -23.60
N ASP A 42 -13.85 0.83 -22.83
CA ASP A 42 -13.45 -0.57 -22.69
C ASP A 42 -14.22 -1.26 -21.55
N PRO A 43 -14.50 -2.58 -21.65
CA PRO A 43 -15.20 -3.32 -20.61
C PRO A 43 -14.31 -3.57 -19.38
N VAL A 44 -14.95 -3.74 -18.22
CA VAL A 44 -14.26 -4.18 -16.99
C VAL A 44 -13.96 -5.68 -17.06
N GLU A 45 -12.71 -6.01 -17.36
CA GLU A 45 -12.16 -7.37 -17.31
C GLU A 45 -11.69 -7.82 -15.91
N THR A 46 -11.37 -9.11 -15.77
CA THR A 46 -10.85 -9.73 -14.54
C THR A 46 -9.56 -9.09 -14.02
N VAL A 47 -8.69 -8.64 -14.93
CA VAL A 47 -7.42 -7.98 -14.56
C VAL A 47 -7.65 -6.70 -13.75
N HIS A 48 -8.70 -5.93 -14.05
CA HIS A 48 -9.06 -4.73 -13.31
C HIS A 48 -9.44 -5.05 -11.86
N ARG A 49 -10.20 -6.14 -11.65
CA ARG A 49 -10.57 -6.60 -10.30
C ARG A 49 -9.35 -7.06 -9.51
N SER A 50 -8.47 -7.84 -10.12
CA SER A 50 -7.23 -8.29 -9.46
C SER A 50 -6.33 -7.09 -9.08
N ARG A 51 -6.23 -6.08 -9.96
CA ARG A 51 -5.49 -4.85 -9.67
C ARG A 51 -6.14 -4.01 -8.57
N LEU A 52 -7.46 -3.97 -8.51
CA LEU A 52 -8.20 -3.32 -7.42
C LEU A 52 -7.92 -4.01 -6.08
N TRP A 53 -7.91 -5.34 -6.03
CA TRP A 53 -7.54 -6.06 -4.80
C TRP A 53 -6.10 -5.76 -4.35
N LEU A 54 -5.16 -5.61 -5.28
CA LEU A 54 -3.79 -5.21 -4.93
C LEU A 54 -3.75 -3.78 -4.38
N ASN A 55 -4.52 -2.86 -4.97
CA ASN A 55 -4.70 -1.50 -4.45
C ASN A 55 -5.21 -1.53 -3.01
N ASP A 56 -6.30 -2.26 -2.76
CA ASP A 56 -6.94 -2.32 -1.43
C ASP A 56 -6.01 -2.97 -0.40
N ALA A 57 -5.26 -3.99 -0.79
CA ALA A 57 -4.24 -4.61 0.06
C ALA A 57 -3.11 -3.63 0.43
N CYS A 58 -2.63 -2.84 -0.53
CA CYS A 58 -1.65 -1.78 -0.26
C CYS A 58 -2.21 -0.71 0.68
N THR A 59 -3.45 -0.26 0.45
CA THR A 59 -4.14 0.70 1.32
C THR A 59 -4.23 0.18 2.75
N GLN A 60 -4.62 -1.08 2.95
CA GLN A 60 -4.71 -1.69 4.28
C GLN A 60 -3.35 -1.73 4.99
N VAL A 61 -2.28 -2.10 4.28
CA VAL A 61 -0.93 -2.16 4.86
C VAL A 61 -0.42 -0.76 5.21
N LEU A 62 -0.64 0.23 4.35
CA LEU A 62 -0.29 1.63 4.59
C LEU A 62 -1.03 2.19 5.80
N ALA A 63 -2.35 2.00 5.87
CA ALA A 63 -3.18 2.46 6.99
C ALA A 63 -2.75 1.83 8.32
N ASN A 64 -2.50 0.51 8.33
CA ASN A 64 -2.03 -0.19 9.52
C ASN A 64 -0.66 0.31 9.98
N GLY A 65 0.29 0.45 9.04
CA GLY A 65 1.64 0.91 9.37
C GLY A 65 1.67 2.36 9.85
N LEU A 66 0.93 3.26 9.19
CA LEU A 66 0.80 4.65 9.63
C LEU A 66 0.15 4.72 11.02
N GLY A 67 -0.86 3.90 11.28
CA GLY A 67 -1.48 3.77 12.61
C GLY A 67 -0.49 3.33 13.69
N LEU A 68 0.40 2.37 13.40
CA LEU A 68 1.47 1.96 14.32
C LEU A 68 2.47 3.09 14.61
N LEU A 69 2.64 4.03 13.69
CA LEU A 69 3.49 5.21 13.85
C LEU A 69 2.77 6.41 14.48
N GLY A 70 1.48 6.27 14.82
CA GLY A 70 0.66 7.36 15.38
C GLY A 70 0.27 8.42 14.34
N VAL A 71 0.30 8.08 13.06
CA VAL A 71 -0.05 8.97 11.94
C VAL A 71 -1.39 8.57 11.34
N SER A 72 -2.26 9.54 11.07
CA SER A 72 -3.54 9.30 10.40
C SER A 72 -3.34 8.95 8.92
N ALA A 73 -4.12 8.00 8.40
CA ALA A 73 -4.21 7.69 6.98
C ALA A 73 -5.55 8.23 6.42
N PRO A 74 -5.62 9.47 5.92
CA PRO A 74 -6.87 10.06 5.47
C PRO A 74 -7.38 9.42 4.18
N GLU A 75 -8.69 9.21 4.08
CA GLU A 75 -9.34 8.71 2.85
C GLU A 75 -9.35 9.76 1.73
N ARG A 76 -9.24 11.04 2.09
CA ARG A 76 -9.20 12.19 1.19
C ARG A 76 -8.24 13.24 1.76
N MET A 77 -7.33 13.71 0.91
CA MET A 77 -6.41 14.82 1.20
C MET A 77 -7.07 16.17 0.88
#